data_AF-A0A2K3JLB7-F1
#
_entry.id   AF-A0A2K3JLB7-F1
#
_cell.length_a   1.000
_cell.length_b   1.000
_cell.length_c   1.000
_cell.angle_alpha   90.00
_cell.angle_beta   90.00
_cell.angle_gamma   90.00
#
_symmetry.space_group_name_H-M   'P 1'
#
loop_
_entity.id
_entity.type
_entity.pdbx_description
1 polymer ?
#
loop_
_entity_poly.entity_id
_entity_poly.type
_entity_poly.pdbx_seq_one_letter_code
_entity_poly.pdbx_strand_id
1 'polypeptide(L)'
;GSPGVGKTSLITALGKYSGHRVVRINLSEQTDMMDLLGSDLPVESDEGMKFSWSDGILLQALKEGCWVLLDELNLAPQSVLEGLNAILDHRAEVFIPELGNTYKCPPSFRIFACQNPSHQGGGRKGLPRSFLNRFTKVCLSYINFVFKCEPLEVGRRTSKQVT
;
A
#
# COMPACT_ATOMS: atom_id res chain seq x y z
N GLY A 1 -3.18 -4.18 15.20
CA GLY A 1 -4.47 -3.78 15.81
C GLY A 1 -5.60 -4.59 15.19
N SER A 2 -6.73 -4.72 15.88
CA SER A 2 -7.92 -5.44 15.42
C SER A 2 -8.45 -4.91 14.07
N PRO A 3 -9.27 -5.68 13.32
CA PRO A 3 -10.03 -5.15 12.19
C PRO A 3 -10.88 -3.94 12.62
N GLY A 4 -11.14 -3.02 11.69
CA GLY A 4 -12.01 -1.88 11.94
C GLY A 4 -11.40 -0.72 12.75
N VAL A 5 -10.18 -0.84 13.30
CA VAL A 5 -9.53 0.25 14.06
C VAL A 5 -9.02 1.43 13.21
N GLY A 6 -9.33 1.45 11.90
CA GLY A 6 -8.99 2.56 11.02
C GLY A 6 -7.55 2.56 10.47
N LYS A 7 -6.82 1.44 10.49
CA LYS A 7 -5.42 1.35 10.01
C LYS A 7 -5.27 1.84 8.56
N THR A 8 -6.10 1.30 7.67
CA THR A 8 -6.15 1.69 6.25
C THR A 8 -6.56 3.15 6.08
N SER A 9 -7.58 3.59 6.83
CA SER A 9 -8.10 4.96 6.77
C SER A 9 -7.04 5.98 7.18
N LEU A 10 -6.26 5.67 8.23
CA LEU A 10 -5.17 6.50 8.71
C LEU A 10 -4.10 6.72 7.64
N ILE A 11 -3.63 5.65 7.00
CA ILE A 11 -2.58 5.73 5.99
C ILE A 11 -3.08 6.47 4.75
N THR A 12 -4.33 6.21 4.35
CA THR A 12 -4.96 6.90 3.21
C THR A 12 -5.11 8.40 3.49
N ALA A 13 -5.54 8.77 4.70
CA ALA A 13 -5.65 10.17 5.11
C ALA A 13 -4.29 10.86 5.16
N LEU A 14 -3.26 10.18 5.70
CA LEU A 14 -1.90 10.71 5.79
C LEU A 14 -1.29 10.94 4.40
N GLY A 15 -1.46 10.00 3.48
CA GLY A 15 -1.01 10.16 2.10
C GLY A 15 -1.67 11.37 1.44
N LYS A 16 -3.00 11.48 1.54
CA LYS A 16 -3.75 12.65 1.02
C LYS A 16 -3.26 13.96 1.62
N TYR A 17 -3.07 14.02 2.95
CA TYR A 17 -2.61 15.22 3.64
C TYR A 17 -1.18 15.61 3.26
N SER A 18 -0.31 14.63 3.02
CA SER A 18 1.09 14.85 2.63
C SER A 18 1.29 15.02 1.12
N GLY A 19 0.22 15.00 0.31
CA GLY A 19 0.29 15.14 -1.14
C GLY A 19 0.75 13.89 -1.90
N HIS A 20 0.76 12.73 -1.25
CA HIS A 20 1.16 11.47 -1.87
C HIS A 20 -0.06 10.64 -2.30
N ARG A 21 -0.03 10.12 -3.52
CA ARG A 21 -0.99 9.12 -4.00
C ARG A 21 -0.73 7.81 -3.27
N VAL A 22 -1.79 7.24 -2.68
CA VAL A 22 -1.73 5.94 -1.99
C VAL A 22 -2.41 4.88 -2.84
N VAL A 23 -1.66 3.85 -3.23
CA VAL A 23 -2.14 2.67 -3.95
C VAL A 23 -2.35 1.55 -2.93
N ARG A 24 -3.60 1.10 -2.79
CA ARG A 24 -3.95 -0.01 -1.88
C ARG A 24 -3.92 -1.33 -2.66
N ILE A 25 -3.20 -2.31 -2.14
CA ILE A 25 -3.12 -3.68 -2.68
C ILE A 25 -3.61 -4.62 -1.58
N ASN A 26 -4.67 -5.38 -1.83
CA ASN A 26 -5.16 -6.40 -0.90
C ASN A 26 -4.49 -7.73 -1.23
N LEU A 27 -3.74 -8.30 -0.29
CA LEU A 27 -3.06 -9.58 -0.49
C LEU A 27 -3.97 -10.74 -0.05
N SER A 28 -3.88 -11.85 -0.77
CA SER A 28 -4.61 -13.09 -0.49
C SER A 28 -3.70 -14.29 -0.76
N GLU A 29 -4.15 -15.50 -0.41
CA GLU A 29 -3.39 -16.73 -0.73
C GLU A 29 -3.26 -17.01 -2.23
N GLN A 30 -4.02 -16.30 -3.07
CA GLN A 30 -4.01 -16.42 -4.52
C GLN A 30 -3.15 -15.35 -5.21
N THR A 31 -2.66 -14.34 -4.47
CA THR A 31 -1.81 -13.29 -5.05
C THR A 31 -0.49 -13.90 -5.52
N ASP A 32 -0.10 -13.59 -6.75
CA ASP A 32 1.19 -13.95 -7.32
C ASP A 32 2.12 -12.72 -7.46
N MET A 33 3.42 -12.94 -7.58
CA MET A 33 4.38 -11.88 -7.91
C MET A 33 4.11 -11.26 -9.29
N MET A 34 3.55 -12.04 -10.23
CA MET A 34 3.12 -11.56 -11.54
C MET A 34 2.02 -10.47 -11.43
N ASP A 35 1.10 -10.60 -10.46
CA ASP A 35 0.06 -9.57 -10.23
C ASP A 35 0.66 -8.26 -9.72
N LEU A 36 1.75 -8.35 -8.97
CA LEU A 36 2.39 -7.21 -8.31
C LEU A 36 3.39 -6.52 -9.24
N LEU A 37 4.30 -7.28 -9.85
CA LEU A 37 5.37 -6.72 -10.67
C LEU A 37 5.00 -6.62 -12.14
N GLY A 38 4.21 -7.56 -12.65
CA GLY A 38 3.81 -7.62 -14.04
C GLY A 38 4.14 -8.96 -14.69
N SER A 39 3.60 -9.13 -15.89
CA SER A 39 3.80 -10.32 -16.72
C SER A 39 3.54 -9.97 -18.19
N ASP A 40 3.95 -10.87 -19.08
CA ASP A 40 3.56 -10.81 -20.48
C ASP A 40 2.12 -11.29 -20.66
N LEU A 41 1.25 -10.39 -21.13
CA LEU A 41 -0.16 -10.68 -21.40
C LEU A 41 -0.43 -10.77 -22.91
N PRO A 42 -1.38 -11.62 -23.34
CA PRO A 42 -1.80 -11.67 -24.72
C PRO A 42 -2.51 -10.36 -25.11
N VAL A 43 -2.09 -9.78 -26.22
CA VAL A 43 -2.67 -8.59 -26.84
C VAL A 43 -3.08 -8.93 -28.27
N GLU A 44 -4.30 -8.54 -28.63
CA GLU A 44 -4.78 -8.66 -30.00
C GLU A 44 -4.11 -7.60 -30.88
N SER A 45 -3.59 -8.04 -32.02
CA SER A 45 -3.00 -7.17 -33.05
C SER A 45 -3.50 -7.58 -34.43
N ASP A 46 -3.36 -6.69 -35.42
CA ASP A 46 -3.75 -6.97 -36.82
C ASP A 46 -3.04 -8.20 -37.42
N GLU A 47 -1.92 -8.62 -36.83
CA GLU A 47 -1.11 -9.78 -37.24
C GLU A 47 -1.40 -11.06 -36.40
N GLY A 48 -2.39 -11.02 -35.50
CA GLY A 48 -2.76 -12.11 -34.61
C GLY A 48 -2.42 -11.84 -33.14
N MET A 49 -2.44 -12.92 -32.32
CA MET A 49 -2.11 -12.85 -30.88
C MET A 49 -0.62 -12.62 -30.68
N LYS A 50 -0.28 -11.53 -29.98
CA LYS A 50 1.09 -11.22 -29.54
C LYS A 50 1.13 -11.16 -28.02
N PHE A 51 2.31 -11.31 -27.44
CA PHE A 51 2.51 -11.10 -26.01
C PHE A 51 3.18 -9.75 -25.79
N SER A 52 2.65 -8.96 -24.86
CA SER A 52 3.22 -7.67 -24.49
C SER A 52 3.27 -7.54 -22.98
N TRP A 53 4.37 -6.98 -22.49
CA TRP A 53 4.56 -6.74 -21.07
C TRP A 53 3.51 -5.79 -20.51
N SER A 54 2.91 -6.18 -19.39
CA SER A 54 2.01 -5.35 -18.60
C SER A 54 2.56 -5.20 -17.19
N ASP A 55 2.88 -3.98 -16.78
CA ASP A 55 3.29 -3.70 -15.41
C ASP A 55 2.19 -4.09 -14.41
N GLY A 56 2.58 -4.78 -13.34
CA GLY A 56 1.72 -5.05 -12.20
C GLY A 56 1.54 -3.82 -11.30
N ILE A 57 0.55 -3.87 -10.41
CA ILE A 57 0.13 -2.72 -9.61
C ILE A 57 1.24 -2.16 -8.70
N LEU A 58 2.14 -3.01 -8.20
CA LEU A 58 3.27 -2.60 -7.36
C LEU A 58 4.37 -1.93 -8.19
N LEU A 59 4.68 -2.46 -9.38
CA LEU A 59 5.68 -1.88 -10.27
C LEU A 59 5.23 -0.51 -10.80
N GLN A 60 3.96 -0.37 -11.19
CA GLN A 60 3.39 0.93 -11.58
C GLN A 60 3.54 1.96 -10.46
N ALA A 61 3.13 1.59 -9.23
CA ALA A 61 3.25 2.46 -8.07
C ALA A 61 4.72 2.82 -7.75
N LEU A 62 5.65 1.89 -7.94
CA LEU A 62 7.09 2.12 -7.77
C LEU A 62 7.61 3.13 -8.80
N LYS A 63 7.29 2.94 -10.09
CA LYS A 63 7.70 3.82 -11.19
C LYS A 63 7.18 5.25 -11.01
N GLU A 64 5.96 5.40 -10.50
CA GLU A 64 5.34 6.69 -10.21
C GLU A 64 5.78 7.30 -8.86
N GLY A 65 6.52 6.56 -8.03
CA GLY A 65 6.92 7.00 -6.70
C GLY A 65 5.76 7.20 -5.72
N CYS A 66 4.69 6.42 -5.89
CA CYS A 66 3.51 6.42 -5.02
C CYS A 66 3.80 5.81 -3.64
N TRP A 67 2.91 6.05 -2.69
CA TRP A 67 2.84 5.25 -1.48
C TRP A 67 2.03 3.99 -1.76
N VAL A 68 2.46 2.87 -1.21
CA VAL A 68 1.79 1.58 -1.36
C VAL A 68 1.33 1.09 0.00
N LEU A 69 0.06 0.70 0.09
CA LEU A 69 -0.53 0.06 1.26
C LEU A 69 -0.83 -1.41 0.93
N LEU A 70 -0.02 -2.32 1.48
CA LEU A 70 -0.25 -3.75 1.46
C LEU A 70 -1.22 -4.12 2.59
N ASP A 71 -2.46 -4.44 2.25
CA ASP A 71 -3.46 -4.90 3.22
C ASP A 71 -3.49 -6.44 3.28
N GLU A 72 -3.88 -6.96 4.44
CA GLU A 72 -3.90 -8.40 4.73
C GLU A 72 -2.58 -9.13 4.44
N LEU A 73 -1.45 -8.51 4.78
CA LEU A 73 -0.10 -9.03 4.51
C LEU A 73 0.12 -10.47 4.97
N ASN A 74 -0.59 -10.91 6.03
CA ASN A 74 -0.51 -12.25 6.58
C ASN A 74 -1.28 -13.33 5.81
N LEU A 75 -1.99 -12.97 4.74
CA LEU A 75 -2.60 -13.91 3.79
C LEU A 75 -1.71 -14.15 2.57
N ALA A 76 -0.68 -13.34 2.35
CA ALA A 76 0.20 -13.47 1.20
C ALA A 76 0.96 -14.81 1.20
N PRO A 77 1.18 -15.44 0.04
CA PRO A 77 2.05 -16.60 -0.09
C PRO A 77 3.50 -16.27 0.29
N GLN A 78 4.24 -17.30 0.70
CA GLN A 78 5.65 -17.13 1.05
C GLN A 78 6.49 -16.58 -0.11
N SER A 79 6.22 -17.03 -1.35
CA SER A 79 6.88 -16.53 -2.55
C SER A 79 6.68 -15.02 -2.74
N VAL A 80 5.48 -14.51 -2.46
CA VAL A 80 5.19 -13.06 -2.51
C VAL A 80 5.96 -12.32 -1.42
N LEU A 81 5.98 -12.82 -0.19
CA LEU A 81 6.77 -12.22 0.89
C LEU A 81 8.27 -12.21 0.57
N GLU A 82 8.76 -13.27 -0.08
CA GLU A 82 10.14 -13.36 -0.52
C GLU A 82 10.46 -12.34 -1.63
N GLY A 83 9.59 -12.21 -2.63
CA GLY A 83 9.73 -11.22 -3.70
C GLY A 83 9.68 -9.77 -3.20
N LEU A 84 8.83 -9.49 -2.19
CA LEU A 84 8.76 -8.18 -1.55
C LEU A 84 10.06 -7.81 -0.80
N ASN A 85 10.90 -8.78 -0.40
CA ASN A 85 12.14 -8.48 0.32
C ASN A 85 13.10 -7.60 -0.50
N ALA A 86 13.14 -7.77 -1.82
CA ALA A 86 14.01 -6.97 -2.68
C ALA A 86 13.73 -5.45 -2.53
N ILE A 87 12.45 -5.11 -2.41
CA ILE A 87 11.95 -3.75 -2.27
C ILE A 87 12.08 -3.25 -0.82
N LEU A 88 11.91 -4.14 0.16
CA LEU A 88 11.87 -3.79 1.59
C LEU A 88 13.25 -3.76 2.28
N ASP A 89 14.29 -4.30 1.66
CA ASP A 89 15.64 -4.29 2.21
C ASP A 89 16.41 -3.01 1.84
N HIS A 90 17.62 -2.85 2.39
CA HIS A 90 18.48 -1.67 2.22
C HIS A 90 18.80 -1.30 0.76
N ARG A 91 18.68 -2.24 -0.17
CA ARG A 91 18.92 -2.00 -1.61
C ARG A 91 17.79 -1.21 -2.26
N ALA A 92 16.57 -1.34 -1.74
CA ALA A 92 15.36 -0.68 -2.24
C ALA A 92 15.24 -0.75 -3.76
N GLU A 93 15.44 -1.93 -4.35
CA GLU A 93 15.39 -2.16 -5.80
C GLU A 93 14.82 -3.53 -6.12
N VAL A 94 14.22 -3.67 -7.30
CA VAL A 94 13.68 -4.94 -7.79
C VAL A 94 14.18 -5.20 -9.21
N PHE A 95 14.71 -6.40 -9.43
CA PHE A 95 15.10 -6.87 -10.77
C PHE A 95 13.94 -7.65 -11.38
N ILE A 96 13.61 -7.33 -12.63
CA ILE A 96 12.56 -8.00 -13.41
C ILE A 96 13.22 -8.74 -14.57
N PRO A 97 13.36 -10.08 -14.48
CA PRO A 97 14.03 -10.90 -15.48
C PRO A 97 13.47 -10.76 -16.89
N GLU A 98 12.14 -10.69 -17.01
CA GLU A 98 11.40 -10.60 -18.27
C GLU A 98 11.76 -9.33 -19.04
N LEU A 99 12.07 -8.25 -18.32
CA LEU A 99 12.50 -6.97 -18.88
C LEU A 99 14.03 -6.80 -18.92
N GLY A 100 14.78 -7.70 -18.28
CA GLY A 100 16.23 -7.57 -18.10
C GLY A 100 16.65 -6.30 -17.35
N ASN A 101 15.76 -5.73 -16.52
CA ASN A 101 15.92 -4.40 -15.95
C ASN A 101 15.78 -4.38 -14.41
N THR A 102 16.53 -3.48 -13.77
CA THR A 102 16.42 -3.20 -12.33
C THR A 102 15.74 -1.86 -12.09
N TYR A 103 14.72 -1.85 -11.24
CA TYR A 103 13.97 -0.67 -10.84
C TYR A 103 14.32 -0.28 -9.41
N LYS A 104 14.89 0.92 -9.24
CA LYS A 104 15.17 1.49 -7.91
C LYS A 104 13.97 2.24 -7.38
N CYS A 105 13.70 2.09 -6.09
CA CYS A 105 12.64 2.81 -5.41
C CYS A 105 13.02 4.30 -5.31
N PRO A 106 12.18 5.21 -5.83
CA PRO A 106 12.45 6.64 -5.71
C PRO A 106 12.28 7.09 -4.25
N PRO A 107 12.88 8.23 -3.84
CA PRO A 107 12.79 8.72 -2.47
C PRO A 107 11.36 8.97 -1.97
N SER A 108 10.41 9.25 -2.87
CA SER A 108 8.99 9.45 -2.56
C SER A 108 8.22 8.14 -2.32
N PHE A 109 8.76 7.01 -2.77
CA PHE A 109 8.13 5.70 -2.62
C PHE A 109 8.21 5.21 -1.18
N ARG A 110 7.07 4.74 -0.65
CA ARG A 110 6.93 4.22 0.71
C ARG A 110 5.98 3.05 0.73
N ILE A 111 6.36 1.98 1.43
CA ILE A 111 5.48 0.84 1.68
C ILE A 111 4.95 0.91 3.12
N PHE A 112 3.65 0.76 3.23
CA PHE A 112 2.93 0.51 4.47
C PHE A 112 2.31 -0.88 4.39
N ALA A 113 2.30 -1.61 5.50
CA ALA A 113 1.67 -2.91 5.57
C ALA A 113 0.71 -2.99 6.76
N CYS A 114 -0.50 -3.47 6.50
CA CYS A 114 -1.48 -3.80 7.52
C CYS A 114 -1.56 -5.32 7.68
N GLN A 115 -1.56 -5.77 8.93
CA GLN A 115 -1.88 -7.14 9.28
C GLN A 115 -2.98 -7.15 10.34
N ASN A 116 -3.88 -8.12 10.22
CA ASN A 116 -4.85 -8.43 11.26
C ASN A 116 -4.28 -9.56 12.15
N PRO A 117 -4.64 -9.61 13.45
CA PRO A 117 -4.09 -10.62 14.35
C PRO A 117 -4.32 -12.06 13.84
N SER A 118 -3.32 -12.92 13.98
CA SER A 118 -3.34 -14.30 13.47
C SER A 118 -4.40 -15.20 14.11
N HIS A 119 -4.83 -14.90 15.34
CA HIS A 119 -5.85 -15.66 16.06
C HIS A 119 -7.28 -15.44 15.56
N GLN A 120 -7.51 -14.54 14.59
CA GLN A 120 -8.85 -14.25 14.07
C GLN A 120 -9.32 -15.18 12.93
N GLY A 121 -8.70 -16.36 12.78
CA GLY A 121 -9.07 -17.35 11.77
C GLY A 121 -8.84 -16.89 10.32
N GLY A 122 -9.29 -17.71 9.36
CA GLY A 122 -9.29 -17.38 7.93
C GLY A 122 -7.94 -17.48 7.21
N GLY A 123 -7.14 -18.52 7.48
CA GLY A 123 -5.87 -18.78 6.76
C GLY A 123 -4.70 -17.88 7.13
N ARG A 124 -4.86 -17.01 8.14
CA ARG A 124 -3.85 -16.03 8.57
C ARG A 124 -2.61 -16.70 9.15
N LYS A 125 -1.47 -16.55 8.47
CA LYS A 125 -0.19 -17.15 8.84
C LYS A 125 0.64 -16.20 9.71
N GLY A 126 1.54 -16.77 10.51
CA GLY A 126 2.57 -16.00 11.19
C GLY A 126 3.61 -15.52 10.17
N LEU A 127 3.92 -14.23 10.17
CA LEU A 127 4.96 -13.69 9.29
C LEU A 127 6.37 -14.02 9.85
N PRO A 128 7.34 -14.40 8.99
CA PRO A 128 8.70 -14.67 9.42
C PRO A 128 9.32 -13.48 10.18
N ARG A 129 10.06 -13.75 11.25
CA ARG A 129 10.70 -12.68 12.05
C ARG A 129 11.67 -11.84 11.23
N SER A 130 12.43 -12.47 10.32
CA SER A 130 13.32 -11.79 9.38
C SER A 130 12.57 -10.81 8.46
N PHE A 131 11.39 -11.19 7.97
CA PHE A 131 10.53 -10.31 7.18
C PHE A 131 10.06 -9.11 8.01
N LEU A 132 9.54 -9.39 9.21
CA LEU A 132 9.04 -8.36 10.12
C LEU A 132 10.11 -7.38 10.62
N ASN A 133 11.38 -7.78 10.66
CA ASN A 133 12.49 -6.91 11.07
C ASN A 133 12.78 -5.79 10.05
N ARG A 134 12.23 -5.88 8.82
CA ARG A 134 12.34 -4.83 7.80
C ARG A 134 11.27 -3.73 7.96
N PHE A 135 10.32 -3.94 8.86
CA PHE A 135 9.27 -2.96 9.16
C PHE A 135 9.49 -2.29 10.51
N THR A 136 9.21 -0.99 10.56
CA THR A 136 8.91 -0.32 11.83
C THR A 136 7.48 -0.68 12.24
N LYS A 137 7.32 -1.36 13.37
CA LYS A 137 6.00 -1.85 13.83
C LYS A 137 5.28 -0.78 14.65
N VAL A 138 4.06 -0.44 14.24
CA VAL A 138 3.17 0.44 14.98
C VAL A 138 1.90 -0.33 15.36
N CYS A 139 1.62 -0.43 16.66
CA CYS A 139 0.40 -1.06 17.16
C CYS A 139 -0.68 -0.01 17.42
N LEU A 140 -1.71 -0.01 16.56
CA LEU A 140 -2.93 0.78 16.78
C LEU A 140 -3.90 0.02 17.70
N SER A 141 -4.15 0.60 18.87
CA SER A 141 -5.30 0.29 19.74
C SER A 141 -6.54 1.05 19.23
N TYR A 142 -7.77 0.63 19.60
CA TYR A 142 -9.01 1.29 19.15
C TYR A 142 -8.89 2.81 19.20
N ILE A 143 -9.03 3.46 18.05
CA ILE A 143 -9.17 4.92 17.99
C ILE A 143 -10.58 5.23 18.46
N ASN A 144 -10.75 5.65 19.72
CA ASN A 144 -12.00 6.26 20.16
C ASN A 144 -12.12 7.63 19.48
N PHE A 145 -12.79 7.69 18.33
CA PHE A 145 -13.23 8.96 17.76
C PHE A 145 -14.41 9.49 18.60
N VAL A 146 -14.12 10.31 19.61
CA VAL A 146 -15.14 11.21 20.16
C VAL A 146 -15.24 12.38 19.19
N PHE A 147 -16.23 12.35 18.30
CA PHE A 147 -16.61 13.53 17.53
C PHE A 147 -17.23 14.55 18.50
N LYS A 148 -16.42 15.48 19.01
CA LYS A 148 -16.97 16.70 19.64
C LYS A 148 -17.30 17.66 18.50
N CYS A 149 -18.53 17.59 18.00
CA CYS A 149 -19.04 18.56 17.04
C CYS A 149 -19.46 19.81 17.82
N GLU A 150 -18.54 20.74 18.06
CA GLU A 150 -18.92 22.08 18.51
C GLU A 150 -19.34 22.90 17.28
N PRO A 151 -20.57 23.47 17.25
CA PRO A 151 -21.02 24.29 16.15
C PRO A 151 -20.13 25.53 16.03
N LEU A 152 -19.63 25.77 14.82
CA LEU A 152 -18.84 26.95 14.48
C LEU A 152 -19.74 28.20 14.57
N GLU A 153 -19.62 28.99 15.63
CA GLU A 153 -20.30 30.29 15.70
C GLU A 153 -19.65 31.26 14.71
N VAL A 154 -20.29 31.42 13.54
CA VAL A 154 -19.90 32.44 12.56
C VAL A 154 -20.36 33.80 13.07
N GLY A 155 -19.47 34.49 13.77
CA GLY A 155 -19.66 35.87 14.22
C GLY A 155 -19.90 36.81 13.03
N ARG A 156 -21.13 37.33 12.92
CA ARG A 156 -21.47 38.41 11.99
C ARG A 156 -20.72 39.68 12.40
N ARG A 157 -19.77 40.14 11.58
CA ARG A 157 -19.23 41.51 11.66
C ARG A 157 -20.34 42.49 11.30
N THR A 158 -20.83 43.25 12.27
CA THR A 158 -21.64 44.44 12.04
C THR A 158 -20.72 45.62 11.72
N SER A 159 -20.79 46.11 10.49
CA SER A 159 -20.28 47.41 10.08
C SER A 159 -21.41 48.43 10.07
N LYS A 160 -21.43 49.36 11.03
CA LYS A 160 -22.13 50.67 10.96
C LYS A 160 -21.34 51.65 11.84
N GLN A 161 -20.49 52.46 11.22
CA GLN A 161 -20.74 53.84 10.76
C GLN A 161 -20.53 54.89 11.86
N VAL A 162 -19.54 55.73 11.58
CA VAL A 162 -19.10 56.93 12.29
C VAL A 162 -20.25 57.95 12.33
N THR A 163 -20.43 58.62 13.47
CA THR A 163 -21.10 59.93 13.57
C THR A 163 -20.19 60.83 14.38
#